data_AF-A0A3B8S2V9-F1
#
_entry.id   AF-A0A3B8S2V9-F1
#
_cell.length_a   1.000
_cell.length_b   1.000
_cell.length_c   1.000
_cell.angle_alpha   90.00
_cell.angle_beta   90.00
_cell.angle_gamma   90.00
#
_symmetry.space_group_name_H-M   'P 1'
#
loop_
_entity.id
_entity.type
_entity.pdbx_description
1 polymer ?
#
loop_
_entity_poly.entity_id
_entity_poly.type
_entity_poly.pdbx_seq_one_letter_code
_entity_poly.pdbx_strand_id
1 'polypeptide(L)' 'ENLLELLIMVDAAKRASANRITAVIPYFGYSRQDRKDQPRVSITAKLLANLITGAGADRVITMDLHAAQ' A
#
# COMPACT_ATOMS: atom_id res chain seq x y z
N GLU A 1 3.83 -3.10 12.35
CA GLU A 1 3.83 -1.72 12.86
C GLU A 1 4.00 -0.70 11.73
N ASN A 2 5.07 -0.80 10.93
CA ASN A 2 5.41 0.13 9.84
C ASN A 2 4.26 0.49 8.87
N LEU A 3 3.37 -0.47 8.56
CA LEU A 3 2.21 -0.20 7.70
C LEU A 3 1.24 0.79 8.34
N LEU A 4 0.88 0.57 9.61
CA LEU A 4 -0.08 1.42 10.32
C LEU A 4 0.48 2.83 10.49
N GLU A 5 1.76 2.93 10.84
CA GLU A 5 2.45 4.22 10.93
C GLU A 5 2.44 4.98 9.60
N LEU A 6 2.73 4.32 8.48
CA LEU A 6 2.63 4.91 7.15
C LEU A 6 1.21 5.43 6.87
N LEU A 7 0.17 4.63 7.16
CA LEU A 7 -1.21 5.02 6.93
C LEU A 7 -1.63 6.22 7.79
N ILE A 8 -1.16 6.29 9.05
CA ILE A 8 -1.40 7.43 9.95
C ILE A 8 -0.73 8.69 9.40
N MET A 9 0.52 8.60 8.91
CA MET A 9 1.20 9.76 8.31
C MET A 9 0.51 10.24 7.03
N VAL A 10 0.03 9.32 6.19
CA VAL A 10 -0.73 9.67 4.98
C VAL A 10 -2.05 10.36 5.35
N ASP A 11 -2.81 9.84 6.31
CA ASP A 11 -4.05 10.46 6.77
C ASP A 11 -3.80 11.86 7.35
N ALA A 12 -2.75 12.02 8.16
CA ALA A 12 -2.36 13.31 8.71
C ALA A 12 -2.01 14.33 7.62
N ALA A 13 -1.19 13.94 6.62
CA ALA A 13 -0.84 14.80 5.50
C ALA A 13 -2.06 15.20 4.66
N LYS A 14 -2.99 14.27 4.44
CA LYS A 14 -4.24 14.53 3.70
C LYS A 14 -5.11 15.54 4.44
N ARG A 15 -5.29 15.38 5.76
CA ARG A 15 -6.05 16.33 6.59
C ARG A 15 -5.38 17.70 6.68
N ALA A 16 -4.05 17.75 6.57
CA ALA A 16 -3.28 18.99 6.46
C ALA A 16 -3.36 19.65 5.06
N SER A 17 -4.24 19.15 4.17
CA SER A 17 -4.45 19.70 2.82
C SER A 17 -3.20 19.63 1.93
N ALA A 18 -2.39 18.58 2.07
CA ALA A 18 -1.30 18.33 1.13
C ALA A 18 -1.83 18.20 -0.30
N ASN A 19 -1.23 18.94 -1.24
CA ASN A 19 -1.63 18.89 -2.66
C ASN A 19 -1.35 17.51 -3.30
N ARG A 20 -0.32 16.81 -2.84
CA ARG A 20 0.05 15.48 -3.34
C ARG A 20 0.81 14.68 -2.30
N ILE A 21 0.45 13.42 -2.13
CA ILE A 21 1.08 12.47 -1.21
C ILE A 21 1.63 11.29 -2.01
N THR A 22 2.95 11.08 -1.92
CA THR A 22 3.62 9.92 -2.54
C THR A 22 4.16 9.00 -1.46
N ALA A 23 3.65 7.78 -1.40
CA ALA A 23 4.14 6.75 -0.50
C ALA A 23 5.37 6.06 -1.12
N VAL A 24 6.54 6.21 -0.48
CA VAL A 24 7.77 5.52 -0.89
C VAL A 24 7.92 4.27 -0.03
N ILE A 25 7.77 3.11 -0.64
CA ILE A 25 7.74 1.80 0.02
C ILE A 25 8.77 0.89 -0.66
N PRO A 26 10.05 0.92 -0.26
CA PRO A 26 11.10 0.14 -0.92
C PRO A 26 10.78 -1.36 -0.95
N TYR A 27 10.27 -1.89 0.16
CA TYR A 27 9.81 -3.27 0.26
C TYR A 27 8.29 -3.30 0.42
N PHE A 28 7.58 -3.73 -0.64
CA PHE A 28 6.13 -3.88 -0.58
C PHE A 28 5.75 -5.12 0.24
N GLY A 29 5.29 -4.89 1.47
CA GLY A 29 4.84 -5.95 2.37
C GLY A 29 3.73 -6.79 1.73
N TYR A 30 3.73 -8.09 2.00
CA TYR A 30 2.77 -9.05 1.43
C TYR A 30 2.74 -9.14 -0.10
N SER A 31 3.77 -8.63 -0.80
CA SER A 31 3.88 -8.70 -2.26
C SER A 31 3.79 -10.12 -2.84
N ARG A 32 4.10 -11.17 -2.05
CA ARG A 32 3.95 -12.59 -2.45
C ARG A 32 2.51 -13.14 -2.37
N GLN A 33 1.58 -12.35 -1.83
CA GLN A 33 0.15 -12.71 -1.71
C GLN A 33 -0.68 -11.86 -2.69
N ASP A 34 -0.24 -11.84 -3.94
CA ASP A 34 -0.77 -11.11 -5.10
C ASP A 34 -1.89 -11.85 -5.83
N ARG A 35 -2.00 -13.16 -5.63
CA ARG A 35 -3.04 -14.02 -6.24
C ARG A 35 -3.57 -15.07 -5.28
N LYS A 36 -4.68 -15.68 -5.66
CA LYS A 36 -5.18 -16.90 -5.01
C LYS A 36 -4.45 -18.10 -5.62
N ASP A 37 -3.62 -18.77 -4.83
CA ASP A 37 -3.02 -20.06 -5.15
C ASP A 37 -4.00 -21.22 -4.89
N GLN A 38 -4.91 -21.04 -3.93
CA GLN A 38 -5.97 -22.00 -3.60
C GLN A 38 -7.35 -21.31 -3.46
N PRO A 39 -8.46 -22.04 -3.58
CA PRO A 39 -9.78 -21.50 -3.26
C PRO A 39 -9.85 -21.01 -1.81
N ARG A 40 -10.48 -19.84 -1.59
CA ARG A 40 -10.72 -19.22 -0.27
C ARG A 40 -9.50 -18.65 0.47
N VAL A 41 -8.44 -18.26 -0.25
CA VAL A 41 -7.34 -17.45 0.32
C VAL A 41 -7.52 -15.95 0.03
N SER A 42 -6.94 -15.11 0.88
CA SER A 42 -6.94 -13.65 0.71
C SER A 42 -5.88 -13.20 -0.30
N ILE A 43 -6.16 -12.09 -0.99
CA ILE A 43 -5.18 -11.39 -1.83
C ILE A 43 -4.71 -10.18 -1.03
N THR A 44 -3.73 -10.39 -0.16
CA THR A 44 -3.34 -9.39 0.84
C THR A 44 -2.60 -8.22 0.20
N ALA A 45 -1.83 -8.43 -0.89
CA ALA A 45 -1.20 -7.34 -1.64
C ALA A 45 -2.23 -6.32 -2.15
N LYS A 46 -3.38 -6.81 -2.64
CA LYS A 46 -4.51 -5.97 -3.07
C LYS A 46 -5.16 -5.23 -1.90
N LEU A 47 -5.32 -5.89 -0.76
CA LEU A 47 -5.85 -5.24 0.45
C LEU A 47 -4.94 -4.08 0.88
N LEU A 48 -3.63 -4.28 0.90
CA LEU A 48 -2.65 -3.23 1.20
C LEU A 48 -2.72 -2.06 0.22
N ALA A 49 -2.77 -2.33 -1.08
CA ALA A 49 -2.94 -1.30 -2.10
C ALA A 49 -4.23 -0.48 -1.86
N ASN A 50 -5.34 -1.15 -1.52
CA ASN A 50 -6.60 -0.47 -1.19
C ASN A 50 -6.49 0.39 0.08
N LEU A 51 -5.79 -0.08 1.11
CA LEU A 51 -5.58 0.70 2.35
C LEU A 51 -4.74 1.95 2.10
N ILE A 52 -3.65 1.82 1.36
CA ILE A 52 -2.77 2.96 1.00
C ILE A 52 -3.54 3.99 0.17
N THR A 53 -4.32 3.52 -0.80
CA THR A 53 -5.18 4.37 -1.64
C THR A 53 -6.28 5.02 -0.80
N GLY A 54 -6.93 4.25 0.08
CA GLY A 54 -8.00 4.72 0.97
C GLY A 54 -7.53 5.77 1.97
N ALA A 55 -6.33 5.61 2.53
CA ALA A 55 -5.70 6.61 3.39
C ALA A 55 -5.45 7.93 2.64
N GLY A 56 -5.24 7.87 1.31
CA GLY A 56 -5.14 9.04 0.43
C GLY A 56 -3.77 9.28 -0.16
N ALA A 57 -2.97 8.23 -0.38
CA ALA A 57 -1.78 8.34 -1.21
C ALA A 57 -2.15 8.45 -2.69
N ASP A 58 -1.61 9.44 -3.39
CA ASP A 58 -1.85 9.66 -4.83
C ASP A 58 -0.91 8.85 -5.72
N ARG A 59 0.25 8.48 -5.19
CA ARG A 59 1.28 7.71 -5.91
C ARG A 59 2.00 6.78 -4.94
N VAL A 60 2.41 5.63 -5.46
CA VAL A 60 3.33 4.70 -4.77
C VAL A 60 4.61 4.58 -5.58
N ILE A 61 5.76 4.65 -4.91
CA ILE A 61 7.07 4.32 -5.45
C ILE A 61 7.60 3.14 -4.66
N THR A 62 7.99 2.07 -5.35
CA THR A 62 8.49 0.83 -4.74
C THR A 62 9.65 0.27 -5.55
N MET A 63 10.35 -0.72 -5.01
CA MET A 63 11.46 -1.40 -5.68
C MET A 63 11.12 -2.88 -5.85
N ASP A 64 11.35 -3.41 -7.05
CA ASP A 64 11.27 -4.84 -7.39
C ASP A 64 10.06 -5.58 -6.79
N LEU A 65 8.88 -5.29 -7.33
CA LEU A 65 7.67 -6.01 -6.94
C LEU A 65 7.81 -7.51 -7.27
N HIS A 66 7.30 -8.36 -6.37
CA HIS A 66 7.27 -9.81 -6.59
C HIS A 66 6.57 -10.20 -7.90
N ALA A 67 5.53 -9.45 -8.22
CA ALA A 67 4.71 -9.58 -9.40
C ALA A 67 4.57 -8.18 -10.02
N ALA A 68 4.75 -8.07 -11.33
CA ALA A 68 4.58 -6.80 -12.04
C ALA A 68 3.11 -6.44 -12.33
N GLN A 69 2.17 -7.32 -11.96
CA GLN A 69 0.74 -7.21 -12.27
C GLN A 69 -0.05 -6.42 -11.23
#